data_AF-A0A644SNS9-F1
#
_entry.id   AF-A0A644SNS9-F1
#
_cell.length_a   1.000
_cell.length_b   1.000
_cell.length_c   1.000
_cell.angle_alpha   90.00
_cell.angle_beta   90.00
_cell.angle_gamma   90.00
#
_symmetry.space_group_name_H-M   'P 1'
#
loop_
_entity.id
_entity.type
_entity.pdbx_description
1 polymer ?
#
loop_
_entity_poly.entity_id
_entity_poly.type
_entity_poly.pdbx_seq_one_letter_code
_entity_poly.pdbx_strand_id
1 'polypeptide(L)'
;MKIITLAFILIFALSAPAQNLNFDNMDSAKLLSLLQSENLDSKNTINEPNIVSKILQIGDKNIVDVTLYPDNKLNSTQIGDYNTLIYQEFYPQKNNFELNVTTQGNGNYLDILGRNSISDGMIIKTFGNNKMIFIRNF
;
A
#
# COMPACT_ATOMS: atom_id res chain seq x y z
N MET A 1 7.35 -3.57 50.76
CA MET A 1 7.95 -3.10 49.49
C MET A 1 7.32 -3.74 48.25
N LYS A 2 7.15 -5.07 48.17
CA LYS A 2 6.64 -5.75 46.95
C LYS A 2 5.26 -5.27 46.45
N ILE A 3 4.33 -4.96 47.35
CA ILE A 3 2.97 -4.50 47.01
C ILE A 3 2.96 -3.09 46.39
N ILE A 4 3.84 -2.20 46.87
CA ILE A 4 3.93 -0.82 46.38
C ILE A 4 4.48 -0.80 44.95
N THR A 5 5.50 -1.61 44.66
CA THR A 5 6.01 -1.81 43.29
C THR A 5 4.96 -2.39 42.35
N LEU A 6 4.14 -3.33 42.82
CA LEU A 6 3.08 -3.93 42.00
C LEU A 6 1.98 -2.89 41.65
N ALA A 7 1.62 -2.04 42.62
CA ALA A 7 0.66 -0.96 42.40
C ALA A 7 1.18 0.09 41.40
N PHE A 8 2.48 0.43 41.46
CA PHE A 8 3.08 1.36 40.51
C PHE A 8 3.09 0.85 39.07
N ILE A 9 3.34 -0.45 38.87
CA ILE A 9 3.30 -1.09 37.53
C ILE A 9 1.87 -1.07 36.97
N LEU A 10 0.87 -1.31 37.82
CA LEU A 10 -0.54 -1.34 37.39
C LEU A 10 -1.04 0.05 36.98
N ILE A 11 -0.62 1.11 37.67
CA ILE A 11 -0.98 2.50 37.34
C ILE A 11 -0.33 2.93 36.01
N PHE A 12 0.91 2.50 35.76
CA PHE A 12 1.59 2.76 34.49
C PHE A 12 0.94 2.04 33.30
N ALA A 13 0.42 0.83 33.50
CA ALA A 13 -0.27 0.09 32.45
C ALA A 13 -1.61 0.73 32.02
N LEU A 14 -2.28 1.45 32.93
CA LEU A 14 -3.57 2.12 32.68
C LEU A 14 -3.42 3.50 32.02
N SER A 15 -2.21 4.07 32.02
CA SER A 15 -1.93 5.41 31.49
C SER A 15 -1.29 5.40 30.10
N ALA A 16 -1.18 4.24 29.46
CA ALA A 16 -0.84 4.15 28.06
C ALA A 16 -2.01 4.70 27.22
N PRO A 17 -1.85 5.80 26.47
CA PRO A 17 -2.89 6.27 25.56
C PRO A 17 -3.15 5.20 24.50
N ALA A 18 -4.31 4.54 24.58
CA ALA A 18 -4.85 3.77 23.47
C ALA A 18 -5.19 4.77 22.35
N GLN A 19 -4.41 4.78 21.29
CA GLN A 19 -4.72 5.59 20.11
C GLN A 19 -5.97 4.98 19.45
N ASN A 20 -7.14 5.55 19.73
CA ASN A 20 -8.35 5.18 19.03
C ASN A 20 -8.26 5.79 17.63
N LEU A 21 -7.97 4.97 16.63
CA LEU A 21 -7.91 5.38 15.23
C LEU A 21 -9.33 5.74 14.78
N ASN A 22 -9.67 7.02 14.92
CA ASN A 22 -10.92 7.57 14.44
C ASN A 22 -10.80 7.88 12.94
N PHE A 23 -11.31 6.97 12.13
CA PHE A 23 -11.32 7.09 10.67
C PHE A 23 -12.22 8.22 10.16
N ASP A 24 -13.21 8.66 10.94
CA ASP A 24 -14.12 9.74 10.55
C ASP A 24 -13.42 11.11 10.46
N ASN A 25 -12.29 11.28 11.16
CA ASN A 25 -11.48 12.50 11.18
C ASN A 25 -10.10 12.34 10.52
N MET A 26 -9.92 11.26 9.76
CA MET A 26 -8.67 10.93 9.09
C MET A 26 -8.58 11.65 7.75
N ASP A 27 -7.60 12.54 7.63
CA ASP A 27 -7.26 13.20 6.37
C ASP A 27 -6.01 12.56 5.74
N SER A 28 -5.72 12.94 4.49
CA SER A 28 -4.61 12.39 3.73
C SER A 28 -3.24 12.66 4.37
N ALA A 29 -3.07 13.78 5.07
CA ALA A 29 -1.82 14.11 5.76
C ALA A 29 -1.61 13.22 7.00
N LYS A 30 -2.67 12.98 7.78
CA LYS A 30 -2.64 12.05 8.92
C LYS A 30 -2.40 10.62 8.49
N LEU A 31 -3.07 10.14 7.44
CA LEU A 31 -2.83 8.79 6.93
C LEU A 31 -1.40 8.63 6.38
N LEU A 32 -0.89 9.64 5.67
CA LEU A 32 0.50 9.64 5.21
C LEU A 32 1.48 9.61 6.38
N SER A 33 1.22 10.36 7.45
CA SER A 33 2.07 10.35 8.66
C SER A 33 2.08 8.99 9.37
N LEU A 34 0.93 8.30 9.42
CA LEU A 34 0.81 6.93 9.95
C LEU A 34 1.65 5.95 9.12
N LEU A 35 1.53 6.00 7.79
CA LEU A 35 2.29 5.14 6.88
C LEU A 35 3.81 5.42 6.93
N GLN A 36 4.21 6.68 7.13
CA GLN A 36 5.62 7.04 7.30
C GLN A 36 6.17 6.52 8.63
N SER A 37 5.38 6.58 9.71
CA SER A 37 5.79 6.12 11.04
C SER A 37 6.07 4.60 11.10
N GLU A 38 5.35 3.80 10.32
CA GLU A 38 5.59 2.35 10.23
C GLU A 38 6.86 1.97 9.44
N ASN A 39 7.44 2.88 8.65
CA ASN A 39 8.63 2.59 7.84
C ASN A 39 9.96 2.96 8.53
N LEU A 40 9.94 3.55 9.72
CA LEU A 40 11.15 4.05 10.40
C LEU A 40 12.01 2.95 11.06
N ASP A 41 11.49 1.73 11.23
CA ASP A 41 12.25 0.59 11.76
C ASP A 41 12.97 -0.26 10.70
N SER A 42 12.87 0.11 9.42
CA SER A 42 13.67 -0.52 8.36
C SER A 42 15.10 -0.01 8.42
N LYS A 43 15.92 -0.63 9.27
CA LYS A 43 17.38 -0.56 9.21
C LYS A 43 17.83 -0.92 7.79
N ASN A 44 18.12 0.10 6.98
CA ASN A 44 18.74 0.01 5.67
C ASN A 44 20.06 -0.76 5.77
N THR A 45 19.99 -2.08 5.56
CA THR A 45 21.16 -2.88 5.18
C THR A 45 21.13 -2.91 3.66
N ILE A 46 22.01 -2.11 3.06
CA ILE A 46 22.11 -1.88 1.61
C ILE A 46 22.75 -3.11 0.96
N ASN A 47 22.00 -4.21 0.85
CA ASN A 47 22.37 -5.34 0.03
C ASN A 47 21.17 -5.61 -0.89
N GLU A 48 21.32 -5.21 -2.16
CA GLU A 48 20.30 -5.13 -3.21
C GLU A 48 19.23 -4.04 -3.01
N PRO A 49 19.11 -3.05 -3.93
CA PRO A 49 18.01 -2.11 -3.87
C PRO A 49 16.75 -2.85 -4.31
N ASN A 50 16.02 -3.45 -3.36
CA ASN A 50 14.61 -3.75 -3.57
C ASN A 50 13.87 -2.41 -3.67
N ILE A 51 13.83 -1.83 -4.87
CA ILE A 51 13.13 -0.57 -5.09
C ILE A 51 11.64 -0.86 -5.01
N VAL A 52 10.99 -0.34 -3.97
CA VAL A 52 9.54 -0.50 -3.77
C VAL A 52 8.86 0.85 -3.97
N SER A 53 8.08 0.96 -5.04
CA SER A 53 7.18 2.08 -5.28
C SER A 53 5.86 1.84 -4.57
N LYS A 54 5.35 2.84 -3.85
CA LYS A 54 4.07 2.77 -3.13
C LYS A 54 3.12 3.85 -3.64
N ILE A 55 1.88 3.47 -3.91
CA ILE A 55 0.81 4.37 -4.32
C ILE A 55 -0.35 4.22 -3.37
N LEU A 56 -0.89 5.35 -2.91
CA LEU A 56 -2.07 5.42 -2.07
C LEU A 56 -3.04 6.44 -2.66
N GLN A 57 -4.22 5.96 -3.04
CA GLN A 57 -5.35 6.79 -3.44
C GLN A 57 -6.44 6.68 -2.37
N ILE A 58 -6.90 7.82 -1.84
CA ILE A 58 -8.00 7.90 -0.86
C ILE A 58 -9.06 8.85 -1.41
N GLY A 59 -10.32 8.46 -1.30
CA GLY A 59 -11.46 9.20 -1.86
C GLY A 59 -11.83 8.66 -3.24
N ASP A 60 -12.75 9.36 -3.88
CA ASP A 60 -13.40 8.89 -5.10
C ASP A 60 -12.80 9.52 -6.35
N LYS A 61 -12.87 8.79 -7.48
CA LYS A 61 -12.49 9.28 -8.82
C LYS A 61 -11.04 9.74 -8.94
N ASN A 62 -10.14 9.17 -8.13
CA ASN A 62 -8.71 9.39 -8.30
C ASN A 62 -8.22 8.66 -9.54
N ILE A 63 -7.21 9.24 -10.20
CA ILE A 63 -6.57 8.64 -11.36
C ILE A 63 -5.07 8.66 -11.12
N VAL A 64 -4.41 7.53 -11.34
CA VAL A 64 -2.96 7.45 -11.38
C VAL A 64 -2.53 6.66 -12.60
N ASP A 65 -1.49 7.16 -13.27
CA ASP A 65 -0.78 6.51 -14.34
C ASP A 65 0.67 6.31 -13.90
N VAL A 66 1.19 5.11 -14.10
CA VAL A 66 2.43 4.64 -13.49
C VAL A 66 3.25 3.88 -14.51
N THR A 67 4.48 4.32 -14.68
CA THR A 67 5.53 3.58 -15.38
C THR A 67 6.73 3.52 -14.46
N LEU A 68 7.22 2.31 -14.16
CA LEU A 68 8.35 2.10 -13.26
C LEU A 68 9.57 1.61 -14.02
N TYR A 69 10.75 1.97 -13.53
CA TYR A 69 12.02 1.37 -13.98
C TYR A 69 12.08 -0.14 -13.66
N PRO A 70 12.95 -0.89 -14.37
CA PRO A 70 13.30 -2.28 -14.06
C PRO A 70 13.51 -2.59 -12.57
N ASP A 71 13.25 -3.84 -12.20
CA ASP A 71 13.52 -4.41 -10.87
C ASP A 71 12.84 -3.64 -9.72
N ASN A 72 11.65 -3.12 -10.01
CA ASN A 72 10.84 -2.37 -9.07
C ASN A 72 9.59 -3.17 -8.69
N LYS A 73 9.20 -3.04 -7.42
CA LYS A 73 7.96 -3.59 -6.88
C LYS A 73 6.95 -2.48 -6.73
N LEU A 74 5.75 -2.65 -7.27
CA LEU A 74 4.66 -1.71 -7.06
C LEU A 74 3.67 -2.25 -6.02
N ASN A 75 3.46 -1.48 -4.96
CA ASN A 75 2.36 -1.68 -4.03
C ASN A 75 1.36 -0.52 -4.20
N SER A 76 0.18 -0.78 -4.75
CA SER A 76 -0.86 0.23 -4.94
C SER A 76 -2.09 -0.08 -4.09
N THR A 77 -2.54 0.88 -3.30
CA THR A 77 -3.77 0.80 -2.51
C THR A 77 -4.75 1.89 -2.94
N GLN A 78 -5.98 1.51 -3.27
CA GLN A 78 -7.08 2.42 -3.60
C GLN A 78 -8.20 2.25 -2.59
N ILE A 79 -8.63 3.34 -1.95
CA ILE A 79 -9.74 3.37 -0.99
C ILE A 79 -10.73 4.45 -1.41
N GLY A 80 -11.91 4.02 -1.85
CA GLY A 80 -12.98 4.88 -2.39
C GLY A 80 -13.52 4.33 -3.70
N ASP A 81 -14.51 5.02 -4.26
CA ASP A 81 -15.25 4.60 -5.43
C ASP A 81 -14.69 5.21 -6.73
N TYR A 82 -14.76 4.47 -7.82
CA TYR A 82 -14.37 4.92 -9.17
C TYR A 82 -12.91 5.35 -9.32
N ASN A 83 -12.01 4.83 -8.50
CA ASN A 83 -10.58 5.06 -8.64
C ASN A 83 -10.00 4.31 -9.84
N THR A 84 -8.98 4.89 -10.47
CA THR A 84 -8.32 4.38 -11.66
C THR A 84 -6.82 4.21 -11.40
N LEU A 85 -6.32 3.00 -11.68
CA LEU A 85 -4.89 2.70 -11.78
C LEU A 85 -4.59 2.24 -13.21
N ILE A 86 -3.69 2.96 -13.87
CA ILE A 86 -3.08 2.55 -15.12
C ILE A 86 -1.61 2.23 -14.81
N TYR A 87 -1.19 1.00 -15.05
CA TYR A 87 0.19 0.56 -14.87
C TYR A 87 0.74 0.05 -16.20
N GLN A 88 1.89 0.59 -16.61
CA GLN A 88 2.54 0.24 -17.87
C GLN A 88 4.01 -0.11 -17.65
N GLU A 89 4.43 -1.23 -18.22
CA GLU A 89 5.80 -1.72 -18.18
C GLU A 89 6.29 -2.00 -19.62
N PHE A 90 7.41 -1.39 -20.01
CA PHE A 90 7.92 -1.44 -21.39
C PHE A 90 9.40 -1.81 -21.50
N TYR A 91 10.02 -2.30 -20.42
CA TYR A 91 11.47 -2.50 -20.41
C TYR A 91 11.88 -3.84 -21.04
N PRO A 92 12.90 -3.85 -21.92
CA PRO A 92 13.21 -5.01 -22.75
C PRO A 92 13.95 -6.14 -22.03
N GLN A 93 14.52 -5.89 -20.85
CA GLN A 93 15.27 -6.90 -20.08
C GLN A 93 14.36 -7.72 -19.18
N LYS A 94 14.73 -8.98 -18.93
CA LYS A 94 13.98 -9.88 -18.05
C LYS A 94 14.27 -9.47 -16.60
N ASN A 95 13.33 -8.76 -16.00
CA ASN A 95 13.48 -8.16 -14.68
C ASN A 95 12.40 -8.70 -13.74
N ASN A 96 12.70 -8.72 -12.44
CA ASN A 96 11.77 -9.20 -11.44
C ASN A 96 10.80 -8.08 -11.09
N PHE A 97 9.59 -8.12 -11.66
CA PHE A 97 8.52 -7.19 -11.34
C PHE A 97 7.54 -7.85 -10.38
N GLU A 98 7.20 -7.16 -9.31
CA GLU A 98 6.16 -7.60 -8.38
C GLU A 98 5.09 -6.52 -8.31
N LEU A 99 3.86 -6.87 -8.67
CA LEU A 99 2.73 -5.94 -8.68
C LEU A 99 1.69 -6.38 -7.66
N ASN A 100 1.55 -5.62 -6.58
CA ASN A 100 0.53 -5.82 -5.56
C ASN A 100 -0.47 -4.67 -5.61
N VAL A 101 -1.71 -4.94 -6.01
CA VAL A 101 -2.79 -3.95 -6.04
C VAL A 101 -3.90 -4.35 -5.08
N THR A 102 -4.29 -3.44 -4.20
CA THR A 102 -5.46 -3.58 -3.32
C THR A 102 -6.45 -2.47 -3.61
N THR A 103 -7.70 -2.82 -3.87
CA THR A 103 -8.79 -1.85 -4.07
C THR A 103 -9.89 -2.09 -3.06
N GLN A 104 -10.42 -1.03 -2.48
CA GLN A 104 -11.60 -1.05 -1.61
C GLN A 104 -12.58 0.04 -2.06
N GLY A 105 -13.80 -0.36 -2.41
CA GLY A 105 -14.83 0.51 -2.98
C GLY A 105 -15.39 -0.03 -4.29
N ASN A 106 -16.39 0.65 -4.83
CA ASN A 106 -17.13 0.24 -6.02
C ASN A 106 -16.65 0.99 -7.27
N GLY A 107 -16.79 0.39 -8.46
CA GLY A 107 -16.49 1.13 -9.70
C GLY A 107 -15.01 1.27 -10.01
N ASN A 108 -14.12 0.67 -9.21
CA ASN A 108 -12.67 0.80 -9.39
C ASN A 108 -12.21 0.14 -10.70
N TYR A 109 -11.28 0.81 -11.37
CA TYR A 109 -10.75 0.47 -12.69
C TYR A 109 -9.24 0.25 -12.63
N LEU A 110 -8.80 -0.92 -13.08
CA LEU A 110 -7.40 -1.30 -13.20
C LEU A 110 -7.08 -1.62 -14.66
N ASP A 111 -6.06 -0.99 -15.21
CA ASP A 111 -5.48 -1.35 -16.50
C ASP A 111 -3.98 -1.59 -16.35
N ILE A 112 -3.58 -2.84 -16.56
CA ILE A 112 -2.22 -3.32 -16.40
C ILE A 112 -1.74 -3.80 -17.77
N LEU A 113 -0.68 -3.18 -18.28
CA LEU A 113 0.00 -3.55 -19.51
C LEU A 113 1.48 -3.79 -19.24
N GLY A 114 2.00 -4.93 -19.65
CA GLY A 114 3.45 -5.18 -19.58
C GLY A 114 3.85 -6.53 -20.14
N ARG A 115 5.06 -6.98 -19.85
CA ARG A 115 5.54 -8.29 -20.31
C ARG A 115 5.00 -9.44 -19.47
N ASN A 116 5.06 -10.66 -19.98
CA ASN A 116 4.63 -11.85 -19.24
C ASN A 116 5.22 -11.97 -17.81
N SER A 117 6.46 -11.50 -17.60
CA SER A 117 7.12 -11.54 -16.28
C SER A 117 6.43 -10.66 -15.23
N ILE A 118 5.58 -9.68 -15.60
CA ILE A 118 4.81 -8.91 -14.61
C ILE A 118 3.78 -9.79 -13.89
N SER A 119 3.34 -10.88 -14.52
CA SER A 119 2.40 -11.83 -13.91
C SER A 119 3.07 -12.71 -12.87
N ASP A 120 4.40 -12.87 -12.92
CA ASP A 120 5.16 -13.68 -11.98
C ASP A 120 5.21 -12.98 -10.60
N GLY A 121 4.21 -13.26 -9.77
CA GLY A 121 4.07 -12.63 -8.44
C GLY A 121 3.07 -11.48 -8.40
N MET A 122 2.25 -11.29 -9.43
CA MET A 122 1.15 -10.32 -9.39
C MET A 122 0.07 -10.77 -8.38
N ILE A 123 -0.32 -9.85 -7.51
CA ILE A 123 -1.42 -10.04 -6.57
C ILE A 123 -2.39 -8.88 -6.70
N ILE A 124 -3.64 -9.17 -7.07
CA ILE A 124 -4.72 -8.20 -7.10
C ILE A 124 -5.80 -8.61 -6.09
N LYS A 125 -6.05 -7.75 -5.11
CA LYS A 125 -7.09 -7.89 -4.10
C LYS A 125 -8.14 -6.81 -4.30
N THR A 126 -9.38 -7.20 -4.51
CA THR A 126 -10.47 -6.23 -4.73
C THR A 126 -11.63 -6.49 -3.77
N PHE A 127 -11.98 -5.47 -3.00
CA PHE A 127 -13.10 -5.47 -2.06
C PHE A 127 -14.15 -4.45 -2.52
N GLY A 128 -15.34 -4.91 -2.90
CA GLY A 128 -16.40 -4.05 -3.45
C GLY A 128 -16.98 -4.59 -4.77
N ASN A 129 -17.99 -3.89 -5.28
CA ASN A 129 -18.79 -4.28 -6.45
C ASN A 129 -18.42 -3.45 -7.70
N ASN A 130 -18.88 -3.88 -8.88
CA ASN A 130 -18.75 -3.14 -10.15
C ASN A 130 -17.30 -2.75 -10.51
N LYS A 131 -16.38 -3.72 -10.45
CA LYS A 131 -14.96 -3.52 -10.78
C LYS A 131 -14.65 -3.89 -12.23
N MET A 132 -13.64 -3.24 -12.80
CA MET A 132 -13.13 -3.55 -14.13
C MET A 132 -11.60 -3.69 -14.07
N ILE A 133 -11.09 -4.83 -14.52
CA ILE A 133 -9.66 -5.15 -14.48
C ILE A 133 -9.25 -5.64 -15.87
N PHE A 134 -8.32 -4.93 -16.50
CA PHE A 134 -7.65 -5.35 -17.72
C PHE A 134 -6.20 -5.69 -17.41
N ILE A 135 -5.76 -6.86 -17.86
CA ILE A 135 -4.36 -7.29 -17.80
C ILE A 135 -3.98 -7.74 -19.20
N ARG A 136 -2.97 -7.09 -19.76
CA ARG A 136 -2.50 -7.32 -21.12
C ARG A 136 -1.01 -7.59 -21.07
N ASN A 137 -0.63 -8.77 -21.57
CA ASN A 137 0.75 -9.20 -21.64
C ASN A 137 1.23 -9.30 -23.08
N PHE A 138 2.50 -9.01 -23.32
CA PHE A 138 3.19 -9.21 -24.59
C PHE A 138 4.55 -9.93 -24.42
#